data_AF-A0A8T4D4Q2-F1
#
_entry.id   AF-A0A8T4D4Q2-F1
#
_cell.length_a   1.000
_cell.length_b   1.000
_cell.length_c   1.000
_cell.angle_alpha   90.00
_cell.angle_beta   90.00
_cell.angle_gamma   90.00
#
_symmetry.space_group_name_H-M   'P 1'
#
loop_
_entity.id
_entity.type
_entity.pdbx_description
1 polymer ?
#
loop_
_entity_poly.entity_id
_entity_poly.type
_entity_poly.pdbx_seq_one_letter_code
_entity_poly.pdbx_strand_id
1 'polypeptide(L)'
;MRAVASTSRSTSGNNELAEMLRTLDAECRNCAPLTPLKCITRCNVWKLKNELRRLRETMDNPNFMKNLFNVLKNETRLHILNAIVKGRYSVDQLQQELKKAGYTHSQDTINEEYLRPLMNVGLAAEARDEYYATIFGGRLTELLEDFSEFVNVLPAHSECYEETLLSALLAGSKTFQEVEALISPKVVSRVLKRLKTAGLIETPEERDYVFFFKSKRDPKKETLSVTERKVYDGIPEEGVSAKKLAEKTGLSVRRIYKYLRGLKGKKLVFTRITPKAYGLTCKGEKLASLLQDLQNLVEETWNSSEQVVSSEKS
;
A
#
# COMPACT_ATOMS: atom_id res chain seq x y z
N MET A 1 5.93 35.50 2.20
CA MET A 1 6.01 34.55 1.08
C MET A 1 7.43 34.00 1.03
N ARG A 2 7.66 32.81 1.58
CA ARG A 2 8.92 32.07 1.45
C ARG A 2 8.59 30.75 0.76
N ALA A 3 9.13 30.58 -0.44
CA ALA A 3 9.03 29.34 -1.19
C ALA A 3 9.75 28.24 -0.41
N VAL A 4 9.02 27.18 -0.08
CA VAL A 4 9.58 25.94 0.44
C VAL A 4 9.98 25.11 -0.77
N ALA A 5 11.29 24.89 -0.92
CA ALA A 5 11.85 24.03 -1.95
C ALA A 5 11.39 22.59 -1.70
N SER A 6 10.60 22.06 -2.64
CA SER A 6 10.29 20.64 -2.74
C SER A 6 11.56 19.87 -3.02
N THR A 7 12.06 19.12 -2.04
CA THR A 7 13.18 18.20 -2.21
C THR A 7 12.67 16.97 -2.97
N SER A 8 12.98 16.90 -4.25
CA SER A 8 12.80 15.70 -5.07
C SER A 8 13.78 14.61 -4.60
N ARG A 9 13.29 13.64 -3.84
CA ARG A 9 13.96 12.35 -3.61
C ARG A 9 13.12 11.28 -4.26
N SER A 10 13.66 10.70 -5.35
CA SER A 10 13.51 9.30 -5.81
C SER A 10 13.52 9.20 -7.34
N THR A 11 14.72 9.19 -7.91
CA THR A 11 14.93 8.79 -9.32
C THR A 11 16.22 7.99 -9.50
N SER A 12 16.93 7.59 -8.44
CA SER A 12 18.24 6.93 -8.55
C SER A 12 18.18 5.39 -8.64
N GLY A 13 17.02 4.75 -8.48
CA GLY A 13 16.91 3.28 -8.49
C GLY A 13 16.88 2.67 -9.90
N ASN A 14 16.16 3.30 -10.85
CA ASN A 14 15.94 2.76 -12.21
C ASN A 14 17.21 2.49 -13.02
N ASN A 15 18.31 3.15 -12.67
CA ASN A 15 19.57 2.98 -13.39
C ASN A 15 20.44 1.87 -12.79
N GLU A 16 20.27 1.47 -11.53
CA GLU A 16 21.29 0.69 -10.84
C GLU A 16 21.35 -0.78 -11.31
N LEU A 17 20.21 -1.47 -11.39
CA LEU A 17 20.18 -2.86 -11.91
C LEU A 17 20.48 -2.90 -13.42
N ALA A 18 19.94 -1.95 -14.18
CA ALA A 18 20.19 -1.87 -15.62
C ALA A 18 21.65 -1.53 -15.95
N GLU A 19 22.28 -0.63 -15.18
CA GLU A 19 23.70 -0.26 -15.31
C GLU A 19 24.62 -1.40 -14.87
N MET A 20 24.27 -2.09 -13.78
CA MET A 20 24.95 -3.32 -13.35
C MET A 20 24.91 -4.37 -14.47
N LEU A 21 23.74 -4.62 -15.07
CA LEU A 21 23.58 -5.56 -16.19
C LEU A 21 24.41 -5.15 -17.42
N ARG A 22 24.43 -3.87 -17.79
CA ARG A 22 25.25 -3.37 -18.91
C ARG A 22 26.74 -3.58 -18.68
N THR A 23 27.20 -3.32 -17.45
CA THR A 23 28.59 -3.48 -17.06
C THR A 23 29.00 -4.96 -17.12
N LEU A 24 28.18 -5.83 -16.53
CA LEU A 24 28.38 -7.27 -16.56
C LEU A 24 28.30 -7.85 -17.99
N ASP A 25 27.46 -7.30 -18.85
CA ASP A 25 27.39 -7.70 -20.26
C ASP A 25 28.62 -7.29 -21.07
N ALA A 26 29.16 -6.10 -20.82
CA ALA A 26 30.42 -5.68 -21.42
C ALA A 26 31.57 -6.61 -21.00
N GLU A 27 31.65 -6.98 -19.72
CA GLU A 27 32.62 -7.95 -19.22
C GLU A 27 32.41 -9.35 -19.85
N CYS A 28 31.16 -9.79 -19.99
CA CYS A 28 30.84 -11.09 -20.58
C CYS A 28 31.20 -11.17 -22.07
N ARG A 29 31.01 -10.08 -22.84
CA ARG A 29 31.38 -10.03 -24.27
C ARG A 29 32.89 -10.18 -24.48
N ASN A 30 33.68 -9.75 -23.51
CA ASN A 30 35.13 -9.88 -23.51
C ASN A 30 35.62 -11.20 -22.88
N CYS A 31 34.71 -12.05 -22.40
CA CYS A 31 35.04 -13.31 -21.75
C CYS A 31 35.27 -14.41 -22.79
N ALA A 32 36.40 -15.12 -22.70
CA ALA A 32 36.72 -16.30 -23.51
C ALA A 32 36.70 -17.56 -22.63
N PRO A 33 35.51 -18.10 -22.29
CA PRO A 33 35.43 -19.27 -21.44
C PRO A 33 36.00 -20.50 -22.15
N LEU A 34 36.85 -21.26 -21.45
CA LEU A 34 37.42 -22.50 -22.00
C LEU A 34 36.35 -23.56 -22.33
N THR A 35 35.19 -23.54 -21.66
CA THR A 35 34.03 -24.39 -21.96
C THR A 35 32.72 -23.72 -21.52
N PRO A 36 31.57 -24.06 -22.13
CA PRO A 36 30.24 -23.60 -21.68
C PRO A 36 29.93 -23.93 -20.22
N LEU A 37 30.40 -25.08 -19.72
CA LEU A 37 30.22 -25.50 -18.32
C LEU A 37 30.91 -24.55 -17.33
N LYS A 38 32.07 -23.96 -17.70
CA LYS A 38 32.70 -22.94 -16.85
C LYS A 38 31.86 -21.67 -16.76
N CYS A 39 31.20 -21.27 -17.85
CA CYS A 39 30.30 -20.12 -17.84
C CYS A 39 29.11 -20.37 -16.89
N ILE A 40 28.43 -21.51 -17.04
CA ILE A 40 27.28 -21.88 -16.21
C ILE A 40 27.62 -21.96 -14.71
N THR A 41 28.79 -22.54 -14.38
CA THR A 41 29.13 -22.82 -12.98
C THR A 41 29.81 -21.64 -12.27
N ARG A 42 30.56 -20.79 -13.00
CA ARG A 42 31.44 -19.77 -12.41
C ARG A 42 31.19 -18.34 -12.88
N CYS A 43 30.39 -18.10 -13.92
CA CYS A 43 30.12 -16.75 -14.39
C CYS A 43 28.99 -16.10 -13.60
N ASN A 44 29.28 -14.97 -12.94
CA ASN A 44 28.27 -14.19 -12.21
C ASN A 44 27.24 -13.57 -13.15
N VAL A 45 27.66 -13.16 -14.36
CA VAL A 45 26.75 -12.63 -15.39
C VAL A 45 25.72 -13.68 -15.80
N TRP A 46 26.18 -14.91 -16.06
CA TRP A 46 25.28 -16.00 -16.42
C TRP A 46 24.31 -16.33 -15.29
N LYS A 47 24.80 -16.38 -14.04
CA LYS A 47 23.95 -16.64 -12.85
C LYS A 47 22.88 -15.57 -12.70
N LEU A 48 23.23 -14.30 -12.80
CA LEU A 48 22.29 -13.18 -12.71
C LEU A 48 21.26 -13.21 -13.83
N LYS A 49 21.69 -13.40 -15.09
CA LYS A 49 20.74 -13.53 -16.22
C LYS A 49 19.78 -14.69 -16.04
N ASN A 50 20.27 -15.83 -15.58
CA ASN A 50 19.44 -17.00 -15.32
C ASN A 50 18.46 -16.77 -14.16
N GLU A 51 18.88 -16.07 -13.12
CA GLU A 51 18.02 -15.67 -12.01
C GLU A 51 16.91 -14.73 -12.48
N LEU A 52 17.22 -13.68 -13.24
CA LEU A 52 16.24 -12.75 -13.81
C LEU A 52 15.26 -13.44 -14.76
N ARG A 53 15.72 -14.44 -15.53
CA ARG A 53 14.84 -15.25 -16.40
C ARG A 53 13.80 -16.01 -15.58
N ARG A 54 14.22 -16.72 -14.53
CA ARG A 54 13.31 -17.45 -13.62
C ARG A 54 12.37 -16.51 -12.88
N LEU A 55 12.88 -15.34 -12.47
CA LEU A 55 12.07 -14.33 -11.82
C LEU A 55 10.99 -13.78 -12.75
N ARG A 56 11.30 -13.56 -14.04
CA ARG A 56 10.31 -13.15 -15.05
C ARG A 56 9.18 -14.17 -15.16
N GLU A 57 9.51 -15.45 -15.31
CA GLU A 57 8.52 -16.54 -15.38
C GLU A 57 7.60 -16.55 -14.14
N THR A 58 8.14 -16.19 -12.98
CA THR A 58 7.40 -16.08 -11.73
C THR A 58 6.50 -14.84 -11.70
N MET A 59 7.01 -13.70 -12.17
CA MET A 59 6.32 -12.42 -12.23
C MET A 59 5.21 -12.37 -13.30
N ASP A 60 5.27 -13.22 -14.34
CA ASP A 60 4.22 -13.39 -15.36
C ASP A 60 2.88 -13.86 -14.73
N ASN A 61 2.90 -14.36 -13.49
CA ASN A 61 1.70 -14.71 -12.75
C ASN A 61 0.88 -13.45 -12.42
N PRO A 62 -0.40 -13.36 -12.83
CA PRO A 62 -1.25 -12.20 -12.52
C PRO A 62 -1.49 -11.98 -11.01
N ASN A 63 -1.26 -13.01 -10.18
CA ASN A 63 -1.32 -12.93 -8.73
C ASN A 63 0.03 -12.65 -8.06
N PHE A 64 1.10 -12.36 -8.82
CA PHE A 64 2.44 -12.18 -8.29
C PHE A 64 2.49 -11.15 -7.16
N MET A 65 1.96 -9.95 -7.37
CA MET A 65 1.93 -8.90 -6.34
C MET A 65 1.19 -9.33 -5.07
N LYS A 66 0.05 -10.02 -5.22
CA LYS A 66 -0.70 -10.58 -4.09
C LYS A 66 0.13 -11.59 -3.31
N ASN A 67 0.80 -12.50 -4.03
CA ASN A 67 1.64 -13.53 -3.42
C ASN A 67 2.83 -12.90 -2.71
N LEU A 68 3.49 -11.92 -3.34
CA LEU A 68 4.60 -11.18 -2.78
C LEU A 68 4.19 -10.50 -1.45
N PHE A 69 3.13 -9.68 -1.46
CA PHE A 69 2.67 -9.04 -0.22
C PHE A 69 2.30 -10.05 0.87
N ASN A 70 1.64 -11.16 0.53
CA ASN A 70 1.30 -12.20 1.49
C ASN A 70 2.54 -12.93 2.05
N VAL A 71 3.62 -13.05 1.27
CA VAL A 71 4.90 -13.57 1.75
C VAL A 71 5.54 -12.58 2.73
N LEU A 72 5.56 -11.30 2.41
CA LEU A 72 6.20 -10.25 3.22
C LEU A 72 5.44 -9.94 4.53
N LYS A 73 4.15 -10.22 4.61
CA LYS A 73 3.33 -10.06 5.84
C LYS A 73 3.57 -11.16 6.90
N ASN A 74 4.57 -12.03 6.70
CA ASN A 74 4.96 -13.03 7.69
C ASN A 74 6.32 -12.67 8.31
N GLU A 75 6.33 -12.47 9.64
CA GLU A 75 7.51 -12.01 10.39
C GLU A 75 8.68 -13.00 10.26
N THR A 76 8.40 -14.29 10.38
CA THR A 76 9.40 -15.34 10.31
C THR A 76 10.03 -15.42 8.91
N ARG A 77 9.24 -15.20 7.85
CA ARG A 77 9.75 -15.13 6.47
C ARG A 77 10.68 -13.94 6.27
N LEU A 78 10.30 -12.77 6.77
CA LEU A 78 11.19 -11.60 6.70
C LEU A 78 12.47 -11.82 7.51
N HIS A 79 12.38 -12.46 8.68
CA HIS A 79 13.55 -12.78 9.49
C HIS A 79 14.52 -13.71 8.74
N ILE A 80 14.00 -14.76 8.11
CA ILE A 80 14.80 -15.65 7.25
C ILE A 80 15.40 -14.86 6.09
N LEU A 81 14.61 -14.04 5.40
CA LEU A 81 15.09 -13.24 4.28
C LEU A 81 16.26 -12.33 4.70
N ASN A 82 16.12 -11.62 5.82
CA ASN A 82 17.17 -10.78 6.41
C ASN A 82 18.44 -11.57 6.78
N ALA A 83 18.31 -12.84 7.18
CA ALA A 83 19.45 -13.70 7.46
C ALA A 83 20.17 -14.11 6.16
N ILE A 84 19.44 -14.60 5.16
CA ILE A 84 20.01 -15.12 3.91
C ILE A 84 20.51 -14.04 2.94
N VAL A 85 20.20 -12.75 3.20
CA VAL A 85 20.88 -11.63 2.55
C VAL A 85 22.34 -11.50 3.01
N LYS A 86 22.63 -11.85 4.26
CA LYS A 86 23.97 -11.71 4.87
C LYS A 86 24.89 -12.89 4.55
N GLY A 87 24.37 -13.98 3.99
CA GLY A 87 25.15 -15.17 3.72
C GLY A 87 24.29 -16.35 3.24
N ARG A 88 24.95 -17.49 3.07
CA ARG A 88 24.31 -18.75 2.70
C ARG A 88 24.05 -19.57 3.96
N TYR A 89 22.88 -20.21 4.04
CA TYR A 89 22.49 -20.96 5.22
C TYR A 89 21.88 -22.30 4.85
N SER A 90 22.27 -23.37 5.53
CA SER A 90 21.51 -24.62 5.54
C SER A 90 20.24 -24.48 6.40
N VAL A 91 19.29 -25.43 6.26
CA VAL A 91 18.08 -25.46 7.10
C VAL A 91 18.44 -25.56 8.58
N ASP A 92 19.46 -26.36 8.94
CA ASP A 92 19.96 -26.46 10.31
C ASP A 92 20.41 -25.11 10.86
N GLN A 93 21.17 -24.35 10.06
CA GLN A 93 21.66 -23.03 10.46
C GLN A 93 20.51 -22.03 10.61
N LEU A 94 19.55 -22.03 9.68
CA LEU A 94 18.34 -21.20 9.78
C LEU A 94 17.50 -21.54 11.00
N GLN A 95 17.38 -22.83 11.33
CA GLN A 95 16.67 -23.27 12.53
C GLN A 95 17.34 -22.74 13.80
N GLN A 96 18.68 -22.73 13.86
CA GLN A 96 19.39 -22.13 15.00
C GLN A 96 19.23 -20.61 15.06
N GLU A 97 19.29 -19.90 13.93
CA GLU A 97 19.05 -18.45 13.88
C GLU A 97 17.63 -18.10 14.36
N LEU A 98 16.62 -18.82 13.89
CA LEU A 98 15.23 -18.67 14.33
C LEU A 98 15.08 -18.93 15.83
N LYS A 99 15.75 -19.96 16.36
CA LYS A 99 15.73 -20.27 17.79
C LYS A 99 16.33 -19.15 18.64
N LYS A 100 17.40 -18.49 18.18
CA LYS A 100 17.97 -17.31 18.85
C LYS A 100 16.99 -16.13 18.89
N ALA A 101 16.16 -15.99 17.84
CA ALA A 101 15.11 -14.99 17.77
C ALA A 101 13.81 -15.39 18.51
N GLY A 102 13.77 -16.55 19.16
CA GLY A 102 12.62 -17.02 19.95
C GLY A 102 11.64 -17.91 19.19
N TYR A 103 11.89 -18.21 17.92
CA TYR A 103 11.04 -19.07 17.10
C TYR A 103 11.51 -20.53 17.18
N THR A 104 10.62 -21.45 17.56
CA THR A 104 10.94 -22.89 17.62
C THR A 104 10.08 -23.63 16.61
N HIS A 105 10.68 -24.00 15.47
CA HIS A 105 10.01 -24.69 14.38
C HIS A 105 10.80 -25.91 13.92
N SER A 106 10.10 -26.93 13.40
CA SER A 106 10.76 -28.06 12.75
C SER A 106 11.35 -27.63 11.40
N GLN A 107 12.29 -28.43 10.89
CA GLN A 107 12.88 -28.19 9.57
C GLN A 107 11.84 -28.28 8.46
N ASP A 108 10.88 -29.21 8.58
CA ASP A 108 9.75 -29.32 7.65
C ASP A 108 8.93 -28.03 7.61
N THR A 109 8.62 -27.43 8.77
CA THR A 109 7.93 -26.14 8.83
C THR A 109 8.77 -25.04 8.20
N ILE A 110 10.09 -25.00 8.45
CA ILE A 110 10.97 -24.00 7.86
C ILE A 110 10.98 -24.10 6.33
N ASN A 111 11.06 -25.31 5.80
CA ASN A 111 11.05 -25.57 4.37
C ASN A 111 9.70 -25.21 3.73
N GLU A 112 8.60 -25.75 4.24
CA GLU A 112 7.29 -25.64 3.59
C GLU A 112 6.60 -24.30 3.85
N GLU A 113 6.68 -23.76 5.06
CA GLU A 113 5.92 -22.57 5.44
C GLU A 113 6.70 -21.27 5.24
N TYR A 114 8.03 -21.32 5.17
CA TYR A 114 8.86 -20.11 5.09
C TYR A 114 9.73 -20.04 3.84
N LEU A 115 10.62 -21.00 3.62
CA LEU A 115 11.56 -20.99 2.49
C LEU A 115 10.84 -21.16 1.16
N ARG A 116 9.95 -22.13 1.04
CA ARG A 116 9.21 -22.38 -0.20
C ARG A 116 8.39 -21.17 -0.64
N PRO A 117 7.63 -20.47 0.22
CA PRO A 117 6.98 -19.22 -0.17
C PRO A 117 7.94 -18.13 -0.64
N LEU A 118 9.10 -17.95 0.03
CA LEU A 118 10.11 -16.97 -0.40
C LEU A 118 10.69 -17.29 -1.78
N MET A 119 10.96 -18.57 -2.05
CA MET A 119 11.43 -19.03 -3.36
C MET A 119 10.36 -18.89 -4.45
N ASN A 120 9.10 -19.17 -4.11
CA ASN A 120 7.97 -19.08 -5.05
C ASN A 120 7.68 -17.66 -5.54
N VAL A 121 8.12 -16.63 -4.81
CA VAL A 121 8.05 -15.22 -5.27
C VAL A 121 9.43 -14.68 -5.68
N GLY A 122 10.43 -15.57 -5.79
CA GLY A 122 11.76 -15.26 -6.28
C GLY A 122 12.61 -14.38 -5.35
N LEU A 123 12.32 -14.34 -4.05
CA LEU A 123 13.13 -13.61 -3.05
C LEU A 123 14.29 -14.44 -2.51
N ALA A 124 14.16 -15.76 -2.54
CA ALA A 124 15.19 -16.70 -2.11
C ALA A 124 15.47 -17.72 -3.22
N ALA A 125 16.65 -18.33 -3.16
CA ALA A 125 17.03 -19.44 -4.01
C ALA A 125 17.86 -20.46 -3.23
N GLU A 126 17.94 -21.67 -3.77
CA GLU A 126 18.67 -22.79 -3.19
C GLU A 126 19.80 -23.22 -4.12
N ALA A 127 20.99 -23.47 -3.56
CA ALA A 127 22.10 -24.08 -4.27
C ALA A 127 22.95 -24.90 -3.29
N ARG A 128 23.12 -26.21 -3.59
CA ARG A 128 23.90 -27.15 -2.76
C ARG A 128 23.38 -27.24 -1.32
N ASP A 129 22.06 -27.38 -1.17
CA ASP A 129 21.38 -27.47 0.13
C ASP A 129 21.56 -26.24 1.04
N GLU A 130 21.98 -25.11 0.45
CA GLU A 130 22.08 -23.81 1.10
C GLU A 130 21.14 -22.80 0.45
N TYR A 131 20.48 -22.00 1.28
CA TYR A 131 19.57 -20.94 0.89
C TYR A 131 20.28 -19.59 0.92
N TYR A 132 19.96 -18.75 -0.06
CA TYR A 132 20.51 -17.40 -0.21
C TYR A 132 19.45 -16.45 -0.79
N ALA A 133 19.57 -15.15 -0.52
CA ALA A 133 18.72 -14.15 -1.15
C ALA A 133 19.07 -13.98 -2.64
N THR A 134 18.06 -13.88 -3.49
CA THR A 134 18.23 -13.43 -4.87
C THR A 134 18.61 -11.94 -4.90
N ILE A 135 19.05 -11.40 -6.03
CA ILE A 135 19.27 -9.96 -6.21
C ILE A 135 17.97 -9.19 -5.92
N PHE A 136 16.84 -9.72 -6.39
CA PHE A 136 15.53 -9.14 -6.11
C PHE A 136 15.20 -9.19 -4.61
N GLY A 137 15.46 -10.32 -3.94
CA GLY A 137 15.31 -10.46 -2.49
C GLY A 137 16.20 -9.51 -1.70
N GLY A 138 17.45 -9.32 -2.11
CA GLY A 138 18.39 -8.38 -1.51
C GLY A 138 17.90 -6.93 -1.59
N ARG A 139 17.59 -6.45 -2.80
CA ARG A 139 17.06 -5.09 -3.00
C ARG A 139 15.75 -4.85 -2.26
N LEU A 140 14.87 -5.84 -2.25
CA LEU A 140 13.61 -5.74 -1.52
C LEU A 140 13.85 -5.69 -0.01
N THR A 141 14.84 -6.42 0.50
CA THR A 141 15.21 -6.38 1.92
C THR A 141 15.72 -5.00 2.32
N GLU A 142 16.61 -4.41 1.53
CA GLU A 142 17.11 -3.04 1.74
C GLU A 142 15.96 -2.03 1.82
N LEU A 143 14.95 -2.17 0.94
CA LEU A 143 13.75 -1.32 0.96
C LEU A 143 12.91 -1.52 2.23
N LEU A 144 12.87 -2.73 2.79
CA LEU A 144 12.09 -3.06 3.98
C LEU A 144 12.79 -2.74 5.31
N GLU A 145 14.12 -2.58 5.34
CA GLU A 145 14.85 -2.21 6.57
C GLU A 145 14.33 -0.91 7.17
N ASP A 146 13.82 -0.01 6.34
CA ASP A 146 13.23 1.27 6.75
C ASP A 146 11.83 1.13 7.38
N PHE A 147 11.23 -0.07 7.41
CA PHE A 147 9.83 -0.26 7.85
C PHE A 147 9.52 -1.58 8.57
N SER A 148 10.08 -1.75 9.77
CA SER A 148 9.82 -2.91 10.64
C SER A 148 8.35 -3.10 11.06
N GLU A 149 7.51 -2.06 10.98
CA GLU A 149 6.08 -2.13 11.32
C GLU A 149 5.19 -2.75 10.23
N PHE A 150 5.72 -3.11 9.05
CA PHE A 150 4.96 -3.63 7.91
C PHE A 150 4.11 -4.87 8.25
N VAL A 151 4.70 -5.80 9.00
CA VAL A 151 4.26 -7.19 9.12
C VAL A 151 2.94 -7.36 9.88
N ASN A 152 2.72 -6.52 10.90
CA ASN A 152 1.65 -6.74 11.87
C ASN A 152 0.41 -5.86 11.64
N VAL A 153 0.44 -5.02 10.62
CA VAL A 153 -0.59 -4.02 10.39
C VAL A 153 -1.66 -4.51 9.41
N LEU A 154 -1.26 -5.32 8.42
CA LEU A 154 -2.12 -5.82 7.36
C LEU A 154 -2.39 -7.32 7.51
N PRO A 155 -3.59 -7.80 7.16
CA PRO A 155 -3.92 -9.21 7.31
C PRO A 155 -3.07 -10.08 6.37
N ALA A 156 -2.45 -11.12 6.92
CA ALA A 156 -1.83 -12.18 6.14
C ALA A 156 -2.90 -12.98 5.36
N HIS A 157 -2.53 -13.50 4.19
CA HIS A 157 -3.42 -14.30 3.32
C HIS A 157 -4.70 -13.57 2.89
N SER A 158 -4.58 -12.29 2.53
CA SER A 158 -5.68 -11.48 2.00
C SER A 158 -5.65 -11.40 0.48
N GLU A 159 -6.79 -11.01 -0.11
CA GLU A 159 -6.90 -10.55 -1.51
C GLU A 159 -6.35 -9.12 -1.72
N CYS A 160 -5.44 -8.69 -0.85
CA CYS A 160 -4.79 -7.37 -0.87
C CYS A 160 -5.72 -6.15 -0.96
N TYR A 161 -6.93 -6.23 -0.38
CA TYR A 161 -7.89 -5.11 -0.38
C TYR A 161 -7.39 -3.92 0.43
N GLU A 162 -6.75 -4.19 1.57
CA GLU A 162 -6.14 -3.16 2.41
C GLU A 162 -5.04 -2.41 1.65
N GLU A 163 -4.12 -3.14 1.00
CA GLU A 163 -3.02 -2.61 0.19
C GLU A 163 -3.55 -1.77 -0.98
N THR A 164 -4.52 -2.32 -1.73
CA THR A 164 -5.17 -1.64 -2.86
C THR A 164 -5.78 -0.31 -2.42
N LEU A 165 -6.47 -0.31 -1.27
CA LEU A 165 -7.10 0.88 -0.75
C LEU A 165 -6.07 1.91 -0.27
N LEU A 166 -5.00 1.48 0.40
CA LEU A 166 -3.92 2.39 0.83
C LEU A 166 -3.25 3.06 -0.37
N SER A 167 -2.92 2.31 -1.42
CA SER A 167 -2.37 2.87 -2.66
C SER A 167 -3.34 3.88 -3.30
N ALA A 168 -4.64 3.57 -3.34
CA ALA A 168 -5.63 4.49 -3.90
C ALA A 168 -5.82 5.78 -3.08
N LEU A 169 -5.66 5.69 -1.75
CA LEU A 169 -5.75 6.83 -0.84
C LEU A 169 -4.50 7.72 -0.87
N LEU A 170 -3.36 7.21 -1.36
CA LEU A 170 -2.15 8.00 -1.56
C LEU A 170 -2.35 9.10 -2.60
N ALA A 171 -3.22 8.86 -3.60
CA ALA A 171 -3.63 9.85 -4.58
C ALA A 171 -4.63 10.90 -4.05
N GLY A 172 -5.13 10.72 -2.82
CA GLY A 172 -6.06 11.62 -2.16
C GLY A 172 -7.25 10.90 -1.52
N SER A 173 -7.97 11.63 -0.67
CA SER A 173 -9.09 11.09 0.11
C SER A 173 -10.21 10.52 -0.77
N LYS A 174 -10.81 9.40 -0.36
CA LYS A 174 -11.91 8.72 -1.10
C LYS A 174 -13.18 8.63 -0.26
N THR A 175 -14.32 8.78 -0.90
CA THR A 175 -15.64 8.55 -0.30
C THR A 175 -15.95 7.06 -0.17
N PHE A 176 -16.94 6.69 0.64
CA PHE A 176 -17.35 5.28 0.76
C PHE A 176 -17.73 4.65 -0.58
N GLN A 177 -18.43 5.38 -1.46
CA GLN A 177 -18.83 4.89 -2.78
C GLN A 177 -17.62 4.66 -3.70
N GLU A 178 -16.63 5.56 -3.65
CA GLU A 178 -15.39 5.38 -4.39
C GLU A 178 -14.60 4.17 -3.87
N VAL A 179 -14.55 3.97 -2.55
CA VAL A 179 -13.93 2.77 -1.95
C VAL A 179 -14.68 1.51 -2.36
N GLU A 180 -16.01 1.53 -2.38
CA GLU A 180 -16.86 0.41 -2.82
C GLU A 180 -16.70 0.07 -4.31
N ALA A 181 -16.31 1.04 -5.14
CA ALA A 181 -15.97 0.79 -6.53
C ALA A 181 -14.57 0.19 -6.69
N LEU A 182 -13.62 0.52 -5.79
CA LEU A 182 -12.24 0.04 -5.83
C LEU A 182 -12.09 -1.39 -5.29
N ILE A 183 -12.84 -1.74 -4.25
CA ILE A 183 -12.78 -3.04 -3.59
C ILE A 183 -14.18 -3.65 -3.46
N SER A 184 -14.26 -4.97 -3.24
CA SER A 184 -15.57 -5.65 -3.22
C SER A 184 -16.54 -5.08 -2.16
N PRO A 185 -17.79 -4.73 -2.52
CA PRO A 185 -18.79 -4.18 -1.60
C PRO A 185 -19.01 -5.00 -0.32
N LYS A 186 -18.84 -6.33 -0.43
CA LYS A 186 -19.05 -7.27 0.67
C LYS A 186 -18.01 -7.12 1.80
N VAL A 187 -16.84 -6.56 1.51
CA VAL A 187 -15.72 -6.47 2.45
C VAL A 187 -15.33 -5.04 2.84
N VAL A 188 -15.80 -4.02 2.10
CA VAL A 188 -15.47 -2.59 2.32
C VAL A 188 -15.56 -2.19 3.79
N SER A 189 -16.69 -2.48 4.43
CA SER A 189 -16.91 -2.08 5.84
C SER A 189 -15.90 -2.73 6.79
N ARG A 190 -15.48 -3.97 6.51
CA ARG A 190 -14.50 -4.70 7.32
C ARG A 190 -13.09 -4.15 7.11
N VAL A 191 -12.71 -3.88 5.86
CA VAL A 191 -11.41 -3.31 5.48
C VAL A 191 -11.25 -1.93 6.12
N LEU A 192 -12.24 -1.03 5.93
CA LEU A 192 -12.23 0.31 6.53
C LEU A 192 -12.14 0.25 8.06
N LYS A 193 -12.87 -0.65 8.70
CA LYS A 193 -12.80 -0.82 10.16
C LYS A 193 -11.39 -1.21 10.60
N ARG A 194 -10.76 -2.18 9.95
CA ARG A 194 -9.40 -2.65 10.29
C ARG A 194 -8.36 -1.55 10.10
N LEU A 195 -8.35 -0.91 8.94
CA LEU A 195 -7.42 0.18 8.63
C LEU A 195 -7.57 1.34 9.63
N LYS A 196 -8.80 1.65 10.03
CA LYS A 196 -9.06 2.67 11.05
C LYS A 196 -8.58 2.23 12.44
N THR A 197 -8.83 0.98 12.83
CA THR A 197 -8.34 0.43 14.11
C THR A 197 -6.82 0.38 14.16
N ALA A 198 -6.16 0.11 13.02
CA ALA A 198 -4.71 0.15 12.88
C ALA A 198 -4.13 1.58 12.81
N GLY A 199 -4.98 2.60 12.82
CA GLY A 199 -4.55 4.01 12.74
C GLY A 199 -3.95 4.39 11.39
N LEU A 200 -4.25 3.66 10.32
CA LEU A 200 -3.75 3.93 8.96
C LEU A 200 -4.62 4.91 8.19
N ILE A 201 -5.93 4.90 8.47
CA ILE A 201 -6.86 5.82 7.84
C ILE A 201 -7.62 6.58 8.90
N GLU A 202 -8.02 7.79 8.52
CA GLU A 202 -8.86 8.65 9.31
C GLU A 202 -10.12 9.03 8.55
N THR A 203 -11.12 9.42 9.32
CA THR A 203 -12.34 10.06 8.84
C THR A 203 -12.46 11.36 9.58
N PRO A 204 -12.99 12.43 8.96
CA PRO A 204 -13.28 13.68 9.66
C PRO A 204 -14.01 13.39 10.97
N GLU A 205 -13.55 14.02 12.06
CA GLU A 205 -14.17 13.87 13.38
C GLU A 205 -15.64 14.35 13.36
N GLU A 206 -15.96 15.27 12.45
CA GLU A 206 -17.31 15.72 12.18
C GLU A 206 -18.16 14.56 11.64
N ARG A 207 -18.95 13.97 12.54
CA ARG A 207 -19.98 12.98 12.19
C ARG A 207 -21.10 13.57 11.34
N ASP A 208 -21.14 14.88 11.19
CA ASP A 208 -22.15 15.60 10.43
C ASP A 208 -21.88 15.43 8.93
N TYR A 209 -22.72 14.62 8.27
CA TYR A 209 -22.67 14.37 6.83
C TYR A 209 -23.81 15.05 6.08
N VAL A 210 -24.72 15.71 6.80
CA VAL A 210 -25.85 16.45 6.23
C VAL A 210 -25.71 17.92 6.61
N PHE A 211 -25.57 18.75 5.60
CA PHE A 211 -25.44 20.19 5.73
C PHE A 211 -26.66 20.89 5.12
N PHE A 212 -27.11 21.94 5.79
CA PHE A 212 -28.25 22.76 5.39
C PHE A 212 -27.75 24.10 4.87
N PHE A 213 -28.28 24.53 3.74
CA PHE A 213 -27.89 25.74 3.02
C PHE A 213 -29.11 26.62 2.76
N LYS A 214 -28.92 27.94 2.79
CA LYS A 214 -29.94 28.90 2.35
C LYS A 214 -30.13 28.82 0.84
N SER A 215 -31.38 28.82 0.39
CA SER A 215 -31.69 28.99 -1.03
C SER A 215 -31.61 30.47 -1.42
N LYS A 216 -31.56 30.75 -2.72
CA LYS A 216 -31.60 32.12 -3.26
C LYS A 216 -32.97 32.80 -3.13
N ARG A 217 -33.95 32.15 -2.49
CA ARG A 217 -35.33 32.66 -2.39
C ARG A 217 -35.42 33.70 -1.28
N ASP A 218 -36.15 34.78 -1.54
CA ASP A 218 -36.34 35.87 -0.57
C ASP A 218 -37.16 35.39 0.64
N PRO A 219 -36.59 35.39 1.86
CA PRO A 219 -37.29 34.97 3.08
C PRO A 219 -38.40 35.94 3.50
N LYS A 220 -38.42 37.18 2.99
CA LYS A 220 -39.46 38.17 3.34
C LYS A 220 -40.82 37.84 2.72
N LYS A 221 -40.86 36.99 1.68
CA LYS A 221 -42.07 36.55 1.01
C LYS A 221 -42.79 35.40 1.73
N GLU A 222 -42.21 34.89 2.81
CA GLU A 222 -42.74 33.75 3.57
C GLU A 222 -43.03 34.17 5.01
N THR A 223 -44.13 33.66 5.57
CA THR A 223 -44.45 33.84 6.99
C THR A 223 -43.61 32.86 7.82
N LEU A 224 -42.63 33.42 8.54
CA LEU A 224 -41.76 32.67 9.45
C LEU A 224 -42.12 33.01 10.89
N SER A 225 -42.31 31.98 11.72
CA SER A 225 -42.36 32.18 13.16
C SER A 225 -41.01 32.73 13.68
N VAL A 226 -41.02 33.40 14.83
CA VAL A 226 -39.80 33.95 15.46
C VAL A 226 -38.71 32.89 15.59
N THR A 227 -39.09 31.64 15.90
CA THR A 227 -38.15 30.53 16.06
C THR A 227 -37.64 30.02 14.72
N GLU A 228 -38.50 29.89 13.69
CA GLU A 228 -38.06 29.54 12.34
C GLU A 228 -37.11 30.58 11.75
N ARG A 229 -37.38 31.88 11.99
CA ARG A 229 -36.50 32.97 11.56
C ARG A 229 -35.14 32.89 12.24
N LYS A 230 -35.10 32.65 13.55
CA LYS A 230 -33.85 32.41 14.29
C LYS A 230 -33.04 31.23 13.72
N VAL A 231 -33.71 30.13 13.35
CA VAL A 231 -33.06 28.96 12.73
C VAL A 231 -32.55 29.30 11.32
N TYR A 232 -33.35 30.00 10.52
CA TYR A 232 -32.96 30.42 9.16
C TYR A 232 -31.77 31.37 9.18
N ASP A 233 -31.82 32.41 10.01
CA ASP A 233 -30.75 33.41 10.12
C ASP A 233 -29.44 32.80 10.63
N GLY A 234 -29.53 31.74 11.45
CA GLY A 234 -28.39 30.98 11.94
C GLY A 234 -27.60 30.21 10.88
N ILE A 235 -28.19 29.92 9.71
CA ILE A 235 -27.54 29.17 8.62
C ILE A 235 -26.58 30.09 7.83
N PRO A 236 -25.28 29.80 7.78
CA PRO A 236 -24.31 30.55 6.99
C PRO A 236 -24.37 30.15 5.50
N GLU A 237 -23.67 30.89 4.63
CA GLU A 237 -23.64 30.60 3.19
C GLU A 237 -22.87 29.33 2.86
N GLU A 238 -21.79 29.05 3.59
CA GLU A 238 -21.01 27.80 3.52
C GLU A 238 -21.78 26.55 4.00
N GLY A 239 -22.96 26.73 4.59
CA GLY A 239 -23.81 25.66 5.11
C GLY A 239 -23.44 25.23 6.53
N VAL A 240 -24.39 24.58 7.21
CA VAL A 240 -24.22 24.16 8.62
C VAL A 240 -24.90 22.85 8.91
N SER A 241 -24.35 22.08 9.84
CA SER A 241 -24.98 20.86 10.34
C SER A 241 -26.10 21.17 11.34
N ALA A 242 -27.01 20.21 11.52
CA ALA A 242 -28.08 20.35 12.51
C ALA A 242 -27.52 20.48 13.95
N LYS A 243 -26.38 19.85 14.24
CA LYS A 243 -25.75 19.90 15.56
C LYS A 243 -25.12 21.26 15.84
N LYS A 244 -24.31 21.78 14.92
CA LYS A 244 -23.74 23.14 15.03
C LYS A 244 -24.83 24.21 15.08
N LEU A 245 -25.93 24.02 14.34
CA LEU A 245 -27.07 24.94 14.36
C LEU A 245 -27.85 24.87 15.69
N ALA A 246 -27.96 23.69 16.29
CA ALA A 246 -28.57 23.51 17.62
C ALA A 246 -27.78 24.26 18.70
N GLU A 247 -26.46 24.10 18.71
CA GLU A 247 -25.54 24.81 19.61
C GLU A 247 -25.64 26.33 19.43
N LYS A 248 -25.62 26.82 18.19
CA LYS A 248 -25.71 28.26 17.87
C LYS A 248 -27.05 28.89 18.26
N THR A 249 -28.15 28.15 18.13
CA THR A 249 -29.50 28.68 18.39
C THR A 249 -30.00 28.41 19.81
N GLY A 250 -29.28 27.59 20.59
CA GLY A 250 -29.70 27.12 21.92
C GLY A 250 -30.92 26.20 21.88
N LEU A 251 -31.20 25.56 20.73
CA LEU A 251 -32.35 24.67 20.55
C LEU A 251 -31.89 23.21 20.52
N SER A 252 -32.72 22.29 21.02
CA SER A 252 -32.45 20.86 20.85
C SER A 252 -32.37 20.46 19.37
N VAL A 253 -31.51 19.50 19.04
CA VAL A 253 -31.36 18.95 17.68
C VAL A 253 -32.70 18.49 17.07
N ARG A 254 -33.59 17.88 17.87
CA ARG A 254 -34.94 17.48 17.43
C ARG A 254 -35.78 18.67 16.95
N ARG A 255 -35.74 19.80 17.67
CA ARG A 255 -36.44 21.04 17.27
C ARG A 255 -35.81 21.64 16.02
N ILE A 256 -34.49 21.62 15.90
CA ILE A 256 -33.79 22.05 14.68
C ILE A 256 -34.29 21.27 13.45
N TYR A 257 -34.34 19.94 13.50
CA TYR A 257 -34.87 19.15 12.39
C TYR A 257 -36.34 19.47 12.06
N LYS A 258 -37.18 19.72 13.08
CA LYS A 258 -38.57 20.14 12.88
C LYS A 258 -38.64 21.44 12.08
N TYR A 259 -37.87 22.47 12.46
CA TYR A 259 -37.89 23.76 11.77
C TYR A 259 -37.21 23.70 10.40
N LEU A 260 -36.11 22.96 10.25
CA LEU A 260 -35.45 22.74 8.96
C LEU A 260 -36.37 22.02 7.98
N ARG A 261 -37.20 21.07 8.43
CA ARG A 261 -38.22 20.43 7.59
C ARG A 261 -39.26 21.43 7.08
N GLY A 262 -39.72 22.35 7.95
CA GLY A 262 -40.62 23.44 7.57
C GLY A 262 -40.00 24.40 6.57
N LEU A 263 -38.77 24.86 6.82
CA LEU A 263 -38.00 25.73 5.93
C LEU A 263 -37.71 25.07 4.57
N LYS A 264 -37.48 23.75 4.54
CA LYS A 264 -37.35 22.96 3.32
C LYS A 264 -38.67 22.90 2.54
N GLY A 265 -39.80 22.71 3.21
CA GLY A 265 -41.14 22.78 2.60
C GLY A 265 -41.42 24.15 1.95
N LYS A 266 -40.98 25.23 2.60
CA LYS A 266 -41.04 26.61 2.06
C LYS A 266 -40.00 26.90 0.96
N LYS A 267 -39.13 25.93 0.63
CA LYS A 267 -38.01 26.05 -0.32
C LYS A 267 -37.00 27.16 0.03
N LEU A 268 -36.90 27.53 1.31
CA LEU A 268 -35.92 28.50 1.82
C LEU A 268 -34.58 27.85 2.17
N VAL A 269 -34.58 26.54 2.41
CA VAL A 269 -33.41 25.75 2.76
C VAL A 269 -33.35 24.50 1.90
N PHE A 270 -32.15 24.12 1.48
CA PHE A 270 -31.88 22.83 0.85
C PHE A 270 -30.79 22.08 1.60
N THR A 271 -30.71 20.77 1.34
CA THR A 271 -29.76 19.86 2.00
C THR A 271 -28.73 19.39 1.00
N ARG A 272 -27.45 19.42 1.37
CA ARG A 272 -26.40 18.66 0.68
C ARG A 272 -25.85 17.61 1.64
N ILE A 273 -25.62 16.43 1.09
CA ILE A 273 -24.94 15.36 1.80
C ILE A 273 -23.47 15.48 1.41
N THR A 274 -22.61 15.73 2.39
CA THR A 274 -21.17 15.65 2.18
C THR A 274 -20.77 14.22 2.51
N PRO A 275 -20.40 13.40 1.51
CA PRO A 275 -20.00 12.03 1.77
C PRO A 275 -18.77 12.03 2.68
N LYS A 276 -18.74 11.09 3.62
CA LYS A 276 -17.55 10.88 4.44
C LYS A 276 -16.40 10.47 3.53
N ALA A 277 -15.35 11.26 3.53
CA ALA A 277 -14.10 10.92 2.89
C ALA A 277 -13.18 10.24 3.91
N TYR A 278 -12.46 9.23 3.45
CA TYR A 278 -11.40 8.54 4.16
C TYR A 278 -10.08 9.09 3.64
N GLY A 279 -9.19 9.48 4.55
CA GLY A 279 -7.84 9.95 4.24
C GLY A 279 -6.80 9.05 4.90
N LEU A 280 -5.55 9.11 4.44
CA LEU A 280 -4.43 8.48 5.13
C LEU A 280 -4.04 9.32 6.35
N THR A 281 -3.62 8.64 7.41
CA THR A 281 -2.86 9.27 8.50
C THR A 281 -1.38 9.34 8.11
N CYS A 282 -0.53 10.03 8.88
CA CYS A 282 0.92 9.99 8.64
C CYS A 282 1.50 8.56 8.65
N LYS A 283 0.92 7.65 9.46
CA LYS A 283 1.31 6.23 9.46
C LYS A 283 0.83 5.52 8.19
N GLY A 284 -0.40 5.81 7.76
CA GLY A 284 -0.98 5.33 6.51
C GLY A 284 -0.20 5.76 5.27
N GLU A 285 0.21 7.03 5.22
CA GLU A 285 1.01 7.59 4.12
C GLU A 285 2.35 6.86 4.00
N LYS A 286 3.08 6.70 5.10
CA LYS A 286 4.36 5.96 5.08
C LYS A 286 4.20 4.54 4.55
N LEU A 287 3.19 3.81 5.03
CA LEU A 287 2.93 2.45 4.57
C LEU A 287 2.48 2.41 3.09
N ALA A 288 1.63 3.35 2.67
CA ALA A 288 1.19 3.44 1.28
C ALA A 288 2.34 3.80 0.33
N SER A 289 3.25 4.69 0.74
CA SER A 289 4.48 5.00 0.00
C SER A 289 5.38 3.77 -0.13
N LEU A 290 5.59 3.02 0.95
CA LEU A 290 6.37 1.77 0.89
C LEU A 290 5.74 0.75 -0.07
N LEU A 291 4.41 0.59 -0.04
CA LEU A 291 3.71 -0.29 -0.98
C LEU A 291 3.89 0.15 -2.43
N GLN A 292 3.92 1.47 -2.68
CA GLN A 292 4.20 2.03 -4.00
C GLN A 292 5.65 1.79 -4.41
N ASP A 293 6.61 1.97 -3.50
CA ASP A 293 8.03 1.71 -3.77
C ASP A 293 8.29 0.23 -4.06
N LEU A 294 7.60 -0.68 -3.36
CA LEU A 294 7.63 -2.12 -3.66
C LEU A 294 7.09 -2.43 -5.06
N GLN A 295 5.97 -1.80 -5.46
CA GLN A 295 5.43 -1.93 -6.82
C GLN A 295 6.42 -1.43 -7.86
N ASN A 296 7.02 -0.26 -7.63
CA ASN A 296 8.01 0.33 -8.52
C ASN A 296 9.24 -0.59 -8.66
N LEU A 297 9.73 -1.18 -7.57
CA LEU A 297 10.84 -2.13 -7.60
C LEU A 297 10.50 -3.38 -8.43
N VAL A 298 9.27 -3.89 -8.32
CA VAL A 298 8.79 -5.01 -9.14
C VAL A 298 8.76 -4.63 -10.61
N GLU A 299 8.20 -3.47 -10.96
CA GLU A 299 8.17 -2.97 -12.35
C GLU A 299 9.58 -2.75 -12.91
N GLU A 300 10.49 -2.20 -12.12
CA GLU A 300 11.89 -1.99 -12.51
C GLU A 300 12.59 -3.33 -12.80
N THR A 301 12.41 -4.30 -11.90
CA THR A 301 12.98 -5.64 -12.02
C THR A 301 12.41 -6.38 -13.22
N TRP A 302 11.10 -6.24 -13.45
CA TRP A 302 10.42 -6.77 -14.63
C TRP A 302 11.01 -6.22 -15.93
N ASN A 303 11.10 -4.89 -16.06
CA ASN A 303 11.65 -4.23 -17.23
C ASN A 303 13.11 -4.63 -17.48
N SER A 304 13.90 -4.78 -16.42
CA SER A 304 15.29 -5.25 -16.50
C SER A 304 15.38 -6.70 -16.98
N SER A 305 14.49 -7.57 -16.49
CA SER A 305 14.40 -8.96 -16.94
C SER A 305 14.00 -9.08 -18.41
N GLU A 306 13.18 -8.15 -18.92
CA GLU A 306 12.76 -8.12 -20.32
C GLU A 306 13.91 -7.76 -21.26
N GLN A 307 14.77 -6.82 -20.87
CA GLN A 307 15.98 -6.49 -21.62
C GLN A 307 16.92 -7.70 -21.74
N VAL A 308 17.05 -8.51 -20.68
CA VAL A 308 17.87 -9.73 -20.71
C VAL A 308 17.33 -10.73 -21.73
N VAL A 309 16.01 -11.00 -21.72
CA VAL A 309 15.38 -11.97 -22.64
C VAL A 309 15.35 -11.48 -24.10
N SER A 310 15.20 -10.17 -24.33
CA SER A 310 15.17 -9.61 -25.69
C SER A 310 16.57 -9.52 -26.33
N SER A 311 17.61 -9.29 -25.53
CA SER A 311 19.01 -9.22 -26.00
C SER A 311 19.54 -10.52 -26.62
N GLU A 312 18.90 -11.67 -26.38
CA GLU A 312 19.28 -12.97 -26.94
C GLU A 312 18.62 -13.26 -28.31
N LYS A 313 17.61 -12.47 -28.72
CA LYS A 313 16.90 -12.64 -30.00
C LYS A 313 17.49 -11.80 -31.14
N SER A 314 18.46 -10.94 -30.85
CA SER A 314 19.19 -10.09 -31.81
C SER A 314 20.58 -10.64 -32.06
#